data_AF-A0A5N6LRD9-F1
#
_entry.id   AF-A0A5N6LRD9-F1
#
_cell.length_a   1.000
_cell.length_b   1.000
_cell.length_c   1.000
_cell.angle_alpha   90.00
_cell.angle_beta   90.00
_cell.angle_gamma   90.00
#
_symmetry.space_group_name_H-M   'P 1'
#
loop_
_entity.id
_entity.type
_entity.pdbx_description
1 polymer ?
#
loop_
_entity_poly.entity_id
_entity_poly.type
_entity_poly.pdbx_seq_one_letter_code
_entity_poly.pdbx_strand_id
1 'polypeptide(L)'
;MASMIWQGISSWCNLQPIYAFTVKDLLQFHDWGKWGKRKKEAIHAVILTAMWCIWKERNEVIFNRRARHHLLTLKEVQYLSFFWVKHRARACRYIKALISDIL
;
A
#
# COMPACT_ATOMS: atom_id res chain seq x y z
N MET A 1 10.68 -8.40 -7.78
CA MET A 1 9.23 -8.55 -7.47
C MET A 1 8.73 -7.44 -6.54
N ALA A 2 9.31 -7.26 -5.35
CA ALA A 2 8.91 -6.17 -4.45
C ALA A 2 9.05 -4.76 -5.06
N SER A 3 10.12 -4.51 -5.82
CA SER A 3 10.32 -3.25 -6.55
C SER A 3 9.15 -2.89 -7.48
N MET A 4 8.64 -3.85 -8.26
CA MET A 4 7.49 -3.64 -9.16
C MET A 4 6.22 -3.31 -8.39
N ILE A 5 6.02 -3.89 -7.20
CA ILE A 5 4.88 -3.58 -6.33
C ILE A 5 5.01 -2.15 -5.81
N TRP A 6 6.19 -1.74 -5.35
CA TRP A 6 6.40 -0.38 -4.87
C TRP A 6 6.22 0.68 -5.98
N GLN A 7 6.68 0.39 -7.20
CA GLN A 7 6.46 1.26 -8.36
C GLN A 7 4.98 1.33 -8.76
N GLY A 8 4.26 0.20 -8.71
CA GLY A 8 2.82 0.18 -8.94
C GLY A 8 2.05 0.99 -7.89
N ILE A 9 2.45 0.92 -6.63
CA ILE A 9 1.86 1.71 -5.54
C ILE A 9 2.17 3.20 -5.70
N SER A 10 3.42 3.56 -6.05
CA SER A 10 3.76 4.97 -6.27
C SER A 10 2.98 5.56 -7.44
N SER A 11 2.84 4.80 -8.53
CA SER A 11 2.02 5.21 -9.67
C SER A 11 0.54 5.35 -9.29
N TRP A 12 0.00 4.40 -8.52
CA TRP A 12 -1.40 4.43 -8.10
C TRP A 12 -1.70 5.61 -7.16
N CYS A 13 -0.83 5.88 -6.19
CA CYS A 13 -1.04 6.94 -5.22
C CYS A 13 -0.56 8.33 -5.68
N ASN A 14 -0.11 8.48 -6.93
CA ASN A 14 0.52 9.69 -7.47
C ASN A 14 1.66 10.20 -6.57
N LEU A 15 2.57 9.29 -6.22
CA LEU A 15 3.74 9.53 -5.37
C LEU A 15 5.02 9.51 -6.20
N GLN A 16 6.08 10.11 -5.66
CA GLN A 16 7.42 9.83 -6.19
C GLN A 16 7.73 8.33 -6.05
N PRO A 17 8.53 7.77 -6.97
CA PRO A 17 8.95 6.38 -6.92
C PRO A 17 9.48 6.01 -5.53
N ILE A 18 8.90 4.97 -4.92
CA ILE A 18 9.29 4.53 -3.58
C ILE A 18 10.59 3.71 -3.72
N TYR A 19 11.69 4.29 -3.25
CA TYR A 19 12.96 3.59 -3.07
C TYR A 19 13.15 3.31 -1.58
N ALA A 20 13.13 2.03 -1.21
CA ALA A 20 13.29 1.60 0.17
C ALA A 20 14.32 0.47 0.24
N PHE A 21 15.34 0.68 1.07
CA PHE A 21 16.41 -0.29 1.32
C PHE A 21 16.18 -0.99 2.67
N THR A 22 15.44 -0.34 3.57
CA THR A 22 15.04 -0.87 4.85
C THR A 22 13.53 -0.72 5.08
N VAL A 23 12.98 -1.51 6.00
CA VAL A 23 11.59 -1.37 6.45
C VAL A 23 11.35 0.00 7.10
N LYS A 24 12.39 0.59 7.71
CA LYS A 24 12.33 1.92 8.32
C LYS A 24 12.06 3.00 7.27
N ASP A 25 12.69 2.91 6.10
CA ASP A 25 12.46 3.85 4.99
C ASP A 25 11.00 3.84 4.54
N LEU A 26 10.39 2.65 4.47
CA LEU A 26 8.97 2.47 4.15
C LEU A 26 8.05 3.09 5.20
N LEU A 27 8.31 2.81 6.48
CA LEU A 27 7.48 3.34 7.56
C LEU A 27 7.56 4.87 7.67
N GLN A 28 8.71 5.45 7.37
CA GLN A 28 8.94 6.91 7.41
C GLN A 28 8.57 7.63 6.11
N PHE A 29 8.26 6.91 5.03
CA PHE A 29 7.92 7.49 3.73
C PHE A 29 6.74 8.50 3.81
N HIS A 30 5.75 8.21 4.66
CA HIS A 30 4.61 9.10 4.85
C HIS A 30 4.97 10.49 5.43
N ASP A 31 6.14 10.60 6.08
CA ASP A 31 6.61 11.85 6.69
C ASP A 31 7.35 12.75 5.71
N TRP A 32 7.92 12.18 4.65
CA TRP A 32 8.75 12.90 3.67
C TRP A 32 7.94 13.84 2.79
N GLY A 33 6.67 13.54 2.55
CA GLY A 33 5.78 14.40 1.76
C GLY A 33 5.15 15.54 2.57
N LYS A 34 5.05 16.72 1.96
CA LYS A 34 4.19 17.84 2.44
C LYS A 34 2.71 17.54 2.19
N TRP A 35 2.22 16.41 2.67
CA TRP A 35 0.82 16.00 2.56
C TRP A 35 0.04 16.34 3.84
N GLY A 36 -1.24 16.63 3.70
CA GLY A 36 -2.14 16.81 4.84
C GLY A 36 -2.25 15.52 5.67
N LYS A 37 -2.55 15.65 6.97
CA LYS A 37 -2.62 14.54 7.96
C LYS A 37 -3.36 13.31 7.44
N ARG A 38 -4.52 13.50 6.80
CA ARG A 38 -5.35 12.40 6.27
C ARG A 38 -4.67 11.63 5.14
N LYS A 39 -4.00 12.33 4.21
CA LYS A 39 -3.27 11.70 3.11
C LYS A 39 -2.05 10.94 3.63
N LYS A 40 -1.36 11.46 4.64
CA LYS A 40 -0.29 10.75 5.34
C LYS A 40 -0.77 9.45 5.99
N GLU A 41 -1.88 9.50 6.71
CA GLU A 41 -2.49 8.32 7.34
C GLU A 41 -2.92 7.26 6.29
N ALA A 42 -3.50 7.70 5.17
CA ALA A 42 -3.88 6.80 4.08
C ALA A 42 -2.67 6.14 3.41
N ILE A 43 -1.63 6.90 3.09
CA ILE A 43 -0.38 6.37 2.52
C ILE A 43 0.27 5.38 3.49
N HIS A 44 0.30 5.71 4.78
CA HIS A 44 0.84 4.81 5.81
C HIS A 44 0.07 3.48 5.86
N ALA A 45 -1.27 3.53 5.80
CA ALA A 45 -2.10 2.33 5.73
C ALA A 45 -1.82 1.50 4.46
N VAL A 46 -1.68 2.14 3.30
CA VAL A 46 -1.33 1.46 2.04
C VAL A 46 0.02 0.75 2.17
N ILE A 47 1.04 1.42 2.71
CA ILE A 47 2.38 0.84 2.92
C ILE A 47 2.32 -0.38 3.84
N LEU A 48 1.60 -0.29 4.96
CA LEU A 48 1.40 -1.42 5.88
C LEU A 48 0.70 -2.60 5.19
N THR A 49 -0.36 -2.36 4.43
CA THR A 49 -1.06 -3.42 3.69
C THR A 49 -0.19 -4.04 2.60
N ALA A 50 0.62 -3.23 1.90
CA ALA A 50 1.57 -3.72 0.91
C ALA A 50 2.63 -4.64 1.52
N MET A 51 3.20 -4.26 2.67
CA MET A 51 4.14 -5.12 3.39
C MET A 51 3.50 -6.44 3.82
N TRP A 52 2.26 -6.39 4.34
CA TRP A 52 1.51 -7.60 4.68
C TRP A 52 1.30 -8.53 3.49
N CYS A 53 0.84 -7.99 2.35
CA CYS A 53 0.65 -8.76 1.12
C CYS A 53 1.98 -9.38 0.67
N ILE A 54 3.07 -8.61 0.62
CA ILE A 54 4.40 -9.13 0.24
C ILE A 54 4.85 -10.28 1.16
N TRP A 55 4.63 -10.15 2.47
CA TRP A 55 4.96 -11.22 3.42
C TRP A 55 4.12 -12.47 3.19
N LYS A 56 2.80 -12.32 3.04
CA LYS A 56 1.87 -13.41 2.70
C LYS A 56 2.27 -14.10 1.40
N GLU A 57 2.68 -13.33 0.39
CA GLU A 57 3.21 -13.80 -0.89
C GLU A 57 4.41 -14.70 -0.75
N ARG A 58 5.41 -14.26 0.04
CA ARG A 58 6.61 -15.04 0.29
C ARG A 58 6.28 -16.35 1.00
N ASN A 59 5.38 -16.33 1.97
CA ASN A 59 4.98 -17.54 2.68
C ASN A 59 4.27 -18.54 1.76
N GLU A 60 3.33 -18.08 0.93
CA GLU A 60 2.64 -18.95 -0.04
C GLU A 60 3.61 -19.60 -1.05
N VAL A 61 4.66 -18.90 -1.45
CA VAL A 61 5.70 -19.48 -2.32
C VAL A 61 6.49 -20.57 -1.59
N ILE A 62 6.86 -20.34 -0.33
CA ILE A 62 7.64 -21.28 0.47
C ILE A 62 6.82 -22.54 0.81
N PHE A 63 5.58 -22.37 1.27
CA PHE A 63 4.76 -23.46 1.78
C PHE A 63 3.92 -24.15 0.70
N ASN A 64 3.40 -23.40 -0.27
CA ASN A 64 2.46 -23.91 -1.27
C ASN A 64 3.01 -23.92 -2.70
N ARG A 65 4.30 -23.56 -2.91
CA ARG A 65 5.00 -23.53 -4.22
C ARG A 65 4.21 -22.85 -5.34
N ARG A 66 3.39 -21.86 -4.99
CA ARG A 66 2.48 -21.21 -5.93
C ARG A 66 3.24 -20.19 -6.77
N ALA A 67 3.07 -20.22 -8.09
CA ALA A 67 3.53 -19.14 -8.95
C ALA A 67 2.72 -17.87 -8.64
N ARG A 68 3.41 -16.75 -8.37
CA ARG A 68 2.77 -15.48 -8.02
C ARG A 68 3.08 -14.44 -9.10
N HIS A 69 2.11 -13.56 -9.34
CA HIS A 69 2.24 -12.46 -10.29
C HIS A 69 2.07 -11.13 -9.55
N HIS A 70 3.04 -10.22 -9.69
CA HIS A 70 3.09 -8.95 -8.98
C HIS A 70 1.82 -8.08 -9.19
N LEU A 71 1.18 -8.16 -10.37
CA LEU A 71 -0.09 -7.47 -10.63
C LEU A 71 -1.26 -7.96 -9.75
N LEU A 72 -1.30 -9.27 -9.43
CA LEU A 72 -2.35 -9.81 -8.56
C LEU A 72 -2.14 -9.31 -7.14
N THR A 73 -0.89 -9.28 -6.68
CA THR A 73 -0.53 -8.71 -5.38
C THR A 73 -0.88 -7.23 -5.31
N LEU A 74 -0.63 -6.44 -6.37
CA LEU A 74 -1.02 -5.04 -6.43
C LEU A 74 -2.54 -4.85 -6.28
N LYS A 75 -3.35 -5.67 -6.97
CA LYS A 75 -4.81 -5.65 -6.81
C LYS A 75 -5.24 -6.04 -5.39
N GLU A 76 -4.60 -7.03 -4.78
CA GLU A 76 -4.86 -7.42 -3.40
C GLU A 76 -4.53 -6.29 -2.41
N VAL A 77 -3.44 -5.55 -2.64
CA VAL A 77 -3.08 -4.36 -1.87
C VAL A 77 -4.12 -3.26 -2.01
N GLN A 78 -4.57 -2.94 -3.22
CA GLN A 78 -5.62 -1.95 -3.45
C GLN A 78 -6.93 -2.34 -2.75
N TYR A 79 -7.34 -3.60 -2.86
CA TYR A 79 -8.55 -4.10 -2.21
C TYR A 79 -8.44 -4.07 -0.68
N LEU A 80 -7.34 -4.57 -0.11
CA LEU A 80 -7.17 -4.62 1.34
C LEU A 80 -6.96 -3.24 1.95
N SER A 81 -6.22 -2.34 1.31
CA SER A 81 -6.08 -0.96 1.77
C SER A 81 -7.43 -0.24 1.79
N PHE A 82 -8.23 -0.38 0.73
CA PHE A 82 -9.61 0.12 0.69
C PHE A 82 -10.44 -0.43 1.85
N PHE A 83 -10.41 -1.75 2.03
CA PHE A 83 -11.19 -2.44 3.06
C PHE A 83 -10.78 -1.99 4.48
N TRP A 84 -9.48 -1.91 4.75
CA TRP A 84 -8.95 -1.48 6.04
C TRP A 84 -9.32 -0.04 6.35
N VAL A 85 -9.13 0.88 5.40
CA VAL A 85 -9.50 2.29 5.61
C VAL A 85 -11.00 2.42 5.83
N LYS A 86 -11.83 1.75 5.02
CA LYS A 86 -13.30 1.79 5.15
C LYS A 86 -13.80 1.28 6.50
N HIS A 87 -13.24 0.17 7.00
CA HIS A 87 -13.76 -0.50 8.20
C HIS A 87 -13.05 -0.08 9.50
N ARG A 88 -11.83 0.44 9.44
CA ARG A 88 -11.04 0.79 10.65
C ARG A 88 -10.76 2.28 10.82
N ALA A 89 -10.94 3.13 9.81
CA ALA A 89 -10.82 4.57 10.01
C ALA A 89 -12.06 5.12 10.72
N ARG A 90 -11.89 5.76 11.89
CA ARG A 90 -12.98 6.42 12.63
C ARG A 90 -13.68 7.53 11.83
N ALA A 91 -13.05 8.05 10.77
CA ALA A 91 -13.55 9.13 9.91
C ALA A 91 -14.31 8.62 8.66
N CYS A 92 -15.27 7.72 8.85
CA CYS A 92 -15.95 6.99 7.78
C CYS A 92 -17.07 7.76 7.03
N ARG A 93 -16.85 9.05 6.70
CA ARG A 93 -17.78 9.83 5.84
C ARG A 93 -17.17 10.40 4.57
N TYR A 94 -15.84 10.56 4.51
CA TYR A 94 -15.14 11.22 3.38
C TYR A 94 -14.19 10.28 2.62
N ILE A 95 -14.20 8.98 2.95
CA ILE A 95 -13.34 7.97 2.34
C ILE A 95 -13.63 7.82 0.84
N LYS A 96 -14.89 8.02 0.39
CA LYS A 96 -15.21 8.11 -1.04
C LYS A 96 -14.45 9.23 -1.75
N ALA A 97 -14.31 10.39 -1.11
CA ALA A 97 -13.62 11.56 -1.69
C ALA A 97 -12.10 11.34 -1.75
N LEU A 98 -11.50 10.82 -0.67
CA LEU A 98 -10.06 10.56 -0.64
C LEU A 98 -9.64 9.45 -1.62
N ILE A 99 -10.55 8.52 -1.91
CA ILE A 99 -10.32 7.44 -2.88
C ILE A 99 -10.61 7.95 -4.29
N SER A 100 -11.63 8.78 -4.54
CA SER A 100 -11.82 9.43 -5.85
C SER A 100 -10.73 10.44 -6.20
N ASP A 101 -10.02 10.99 -5.20
CA ASP A 101 -8.86 11.87 -5.43
C ASP A 101 -7.55 11.08 -5.67
N ILE A 102 -7.56 9.77 -5.43
CA ILE A 102 -6.41 8.85 -5.61
C ILE A 102 -6.65 7.84 -6.76
N LEU A 103 -7.90 7.54 -7.12
CA LEU A 103 -8.31 6.65 -8.22
C LEU A 103 -8.72 7.44 -9.46
#